data_AF-E8RPY3-F1
#
_entry.id   AF-E8RPY3-F1
#
_cell.length_a   1.000
_cell.length_b   1.000
_cell.length_c   1.000
_cell.angle_alpha   90.00
_cell.angle_beta   90.00
_cell.angle_gamma   90.00
#
_symmetry.space_group_name_H-M   'P 1'
#
loop_
_entity.id
_entity.type
_entity.pdbx_description
1 polymer ?
#
loop_
_entity_poly.entity_id
_entity_poly.type
_entity_poly.pdbx_seq_one_letter_code
_entity_poly.pdbx_strand_id
1 'polypeptide(L)'
;MTGTPFDASRVQFPGLPVHLLAFFRLENAKKTNTGIVSRTVAEYLAQFVPNASGQKPHPETVVEICRRLVRNGWLSQVAVGGMMGTDNSYFCRADLDRIQTSSVIRLLNCAVYGLPAVYDLYNSAVIPLINWNSKSDAQIGTCFVVASDAIVTALHCVHPSEALAIRGVSPEIFSKASLYVHENEQLDLAVIKFPEPIFGEIPHISLPDEPANVLDEVMALGYPNIPGFVPALAAEAAHVSGRLTVAKGKIASSPTEIFAKTELFLITARVRGGFSGGPLLDSYGQAAGFISREPTSDASSDTIVKYDELGYGVAVPVSAISFLIQSISEGAATPVAFANIKFRDFEE
;
A
#
# COMPACT_ATOMS: atom_id res chain seq x y z
N MET A 1 9.03 20.06 -2.01
CA MET A 1 7.60 20.41 -1.97
C MET A 1 7.30 20.92 -0.57
N THR A 2 6.94 22.19 -0.41
CA THR A 2 6.46 22.72 0.87
C THR A 2 5.05 22.17 1.08
N GLY A 3 4.94 21.09 1.86
CA GLY A 3 3.64 20.47 2.19
C GLY A 3 2.74 21.43 2.95
N THR A 4 1.43 21.20 2.90
CA THR A 4 0.49 21.96 3.72
C THR A 4 0.77 21.73 5.22
N PRO A 5 0.32 22.62 6.12
CA PRO A 5 0.41 22.38 7.57
C PRO A 5 -0.23 21.05 8.01
N PHE A 6 -1.21 20.56 7.26
CA PHE A 6 -1.83 19.24 7.46
C PHE A 6 -0.89 18.09 7.04
N ASP A 7 -0.19 18.22 5.90
CA ASP A 7 0.76 17.19 5.48
C ASP A 7 1.91 17.08 6.48
N ALA A 8 2.43 18.21 6.97
CA ALA A 8 3.51 18.21 7.96
C ALA A 8 3.10 17.57 9.30
N SER A 9 1.82 17.67 9.68
CA SER A 9 1.36 17.18 10.98
C SER A 9 1.38 15.66 11.10
N ARG A 10 1.31 14.91 10.01
CA ARG A 10 1.40 13.44 10.06
C ARG A 10 2.74 12.96 10.63
N VAL A 11 3.82 13.72 10.38
CA VAL A 11 5.18 13.43 10.88
C VAL A 11 5.41 14.09 12.23
N GLN A 12 4.93 15.33 12.42
CA GLN A 12 5.14 16.08 13.67
C GLN A 12 4.26 15.57 14.82
N PHE A 13 3.07 15.04 14.50
CA PHE A 13 2.05 14.60 15.45
C PHE A 13 1.36 13.29 14.98
N PRO A 14 2.10 12.18 14.85
CA PRO A 14 1.54 10.90 14.35
C PRO A 14 0.48 10.28 15.28
N GLY A 15 0.46 10.66 16.57
CA GLY A 15 -0.56 10.22 17.53
C GLY A 15 -1.81 11.11 17.60
N LEU A 16 -1.87 12.19 16.82
CA LEU A 16 -2.93 13.18 16.89
C LEU A 16 -4.35 12.60 16.67
N PRO A 17 -4.58 11.69 15.70
CA PRO A 17 -5.90 11.06 15.54
C PRO A 17 -6.36 10.31 16.78
N VAL A 18 -5.49 9.50 17.39
CA VAL A 18 -5.80 8.72 18.61
C VAL A 18 -6.08 9.66 19.78
N HIS A 19 -5.28 10.72 19.95
CA HIS A 19 -5.48 11.71 21.01
C HIS A 19 -6.84 12.41 20.88
N LEU A 20 -7.28 12.73 19.66
CA LEU A 20 -8.57 13.35 19.41
C LEU A 20 -9.72 12.39 19.75
N LEU A 21 -9.63 11.12 19.34
CA LEU A 21 -10.63 10.12 19.72
C LEU A 21 -10.72 9.97 21.24
N ALA A 22 -9.58 9.92 21.94
CA ALA A 22 -9.54 9.85 23.40
C ALA A 22 -10.16 11.10 24.05
N PHE A 23 -9.84 12.29 23.53
CA PHE A 23 -10.38 13.54 24.05
C PHE A 23 -11.90 13.65 23.93
N PHE A 24 -12.46 13.20 22.80
CA PHE A 24 -13.91 13.28 22.53
C PHE A 24 -14.72 12.08 23.05
N ARG A 25 -14.15 11.22 23.92
CA ARG A 25 -14.92 10.17 24.60
C ARG A 25 -16.12 10.76 25.34
N LEU A 26 -17.22 10.00 25.36
CA LEU A 26 -18.43 10.37 26.12
C LEU A 26 -18.13 10.53 27.62
N GLU A 27 -17.24 9.71 28.17
CA GLU A 27 -16.79 9.79 29.57
C GLU A 27 -16.13 11.13 29.92
N ASN A 28 -15.49 11.76 28.93
CA ASN A 28 -14.82 13.05 29.07
C ASN A 28 -15.77 14.23 28.85
N ALA A 29 -17.01 13.98 28.44
CA ALA A 29 -17.98 15.03 28.17
C ALA A 29 -18.38 15.77 29.45
N LYS A 30 -18.75 17.04 29.30
CA LYS A 30 -19.13 17.88 30.45
C LYS A 30 -20.51 17.47 30.94
N LYS A 31 -20.65 17.22 32.24
CA LYS A 31 -21.94 16.97 32.89
C LYS A 31 -22.54 18.31 33.31
N THR A 32 -23.75 18.59 32.85
CA THR A 32 -24.52 19.79 33.22
C THR A 32 -25.87 19.39 33.80
N ASN A 33 -26.55 20.33 34.47
CA ASN A 33 -27.87 20.09 35.05
C ASN A 33 -28.93 19.70 33.99
N THR A 34 -28.68 20.01 32.71
CA THR A 34 -29.57 19.75 31.57
C THR A 34 -29.12 18.57 30.70
N GLY A 35 -28.04 17.88 31.05
CA GLY A 35 -27.54 16.72 30.31
C GLY A 35 -26.03 16.75 30.04
N ILE A 36 -25.61 15.97 29.04
CA ILE A 36 -24.21 15.82 28.63
C ILE A 36 -23.89 16.79 27.49
N VAL A 37 -22.83 17.58 27.65
CA VAL A 37 -22.36 18.53 26.64
C VAL A 37 -21.03 18.05 26.06
N SER A 38 -21.00 17.87 24.74
CA SER A 38 -19.80 17.53 23.96
C SER A 38 -18.72 18.61 24.07
N ARG A 39 -17.46 18.20 24.02
CA ARG A 39 -16.30 19.12 24.06
C ARG A 39 -15.99 19.69 22.69
N THR A 40 -15.30 20.83 22.64
CA THR A 40 -14.94 21.51 21.37
C THR A 40 -13.47 21.32 20.98
N VAL A 41 -13.13 21.64 19.74
CA VAL A 41 -11.73 21.67 19.27
C VAL A 41 -10.92 22.77 19.97
N ALA A 42 -11.53 23.91 20.29
CA ALA A 42 -10.87 24.98 21.06
C ALA A 42 -10.43 24.47 22.45
N GLU A 43 -11.27 23.68 23.11
CA GLU A 43 -10.93 23.06 24.40
C GLU A 43 -9.80 22.03 24.27
N TYR A 44 -9.77 21.27 23.18
CA TYR A 44 -8.67 20.36 22.88
C TYR A 44 -7.35 21.11 22.75
N LEU A 45 -7.32 22.15 21.93
CA LEU A 45 -6.12 22.97 21.68
C LEU A 45 -5.62 23.67 22.95
N ALA A 46 -6.53 24.12 23.82
CA ALA A 46 -6.19 24.72 25.09
C ALA A 46 -5.50 23.74 26.05
N GLN A 47 -5.87 22.46 26.01
CA GLN A 47 -5.33 21.40 26.87
C GLN A 47 -4.16 20.62 26.23
N PHE A 48 -3.88 20.87 24.94
CA PHE A 48 -2.82 20.17 24.23
C PHE A 48 -1.44 20.53 24.79
N VAL A 49 -0.73 19.49 25.28
CA VAL A 49 0.66 19.59 25.70
C VAL A 49 1.55 19.57 24.46
N PRO A 50 2.40 20.60 24.23
CA PRO A 50 3.30 20.65 23.08
C PRO A 50 4.21 19.42 22.98
N ASN A 51 4.68 19.12 21.76
CA ASN A 51 5.70 18.09 21.56
C ASN A 51 7.06 18.50 22.18
N ALA A 52 8.06 17.61 22.12
CA ALA A 52 9.41 17.88 22.67
C ALA A 52 10.09 19.15 22.10
N SER A 53 9.68 19.62 20.92
CA SER A 53 10.15 20.85 20.29
C SER A 53 9.31 22.08 20.64
N GLY A 54 8.36 21.97 21.57
CA GLY A 54 7.47 23.06 21.98
C GLY A 54 6.38 23.40 20.96
N GLN A 55 6.19 22.59 19.91
CA GLN A 55 5.22 22.86 18.85
C GLN A 55 3.82 22.32 19.22
N LYS A 56 2.80 23.05 18.78
CA LYS A 56 1.39 22.66 18.84
C LYS A 56 0.84 22.46 17.42
N PRO A 57 -0.14 21.57 17.22
CA PRO A 57 -0.79 21.43 15.93
C PRO A 57 -1.55 22.71 15.59
N HIS A 58 -1.55 23.07 14.31
CA HIS A 58 -2.33 24.21 13.82
C HIS A 58 -3.84 23.93 14.01
N PRO A 59 -4.67 24.91 14.42
CA PRO A 59 -6.10 24.69 14.63
C PRO A 59 -6.82 24.09 13.41
N GLU A 60 -6.52 24.59 12.21
CA GLU A 60 -7.11 24.07 10.96
C GLU A 60 -6.75 22.60 10.71
N THR A 61 -5.53 22.19 11.06
CA THR A 61 -5.09 20.80 10.99
C THR A 61 -5.96 19.93 11.88
N VAL A 62 -6.20 20.35 13.13
CA VAL A 62 -7.05 19.60 14.07
C VAL A 62 -8.48 19.50 13.56
N VAL A 63 -9.04 20.61 13.06
CA VAL A 63 -10.40 20.63 12.47
C VAL A 63 -10.50 19.70 11.26
N GLU A 64 -9.50 19.69 10.37
CA GLU A 64 -9.46 18.77 9.23
C GLU A 64 -9.36 17.30 9.66
N ILE A 65 -8.53 16.98 10.68
CA ILE A 65 -8.47 15.63 11.23
C ILE A 65 -9.83 15.21 11.79
N CYS A 66 -10.48 16.05 12.58
CA CYS A 66 -11.82 15.77 13.09
C CYS A 66 -12.83 15.54 11.96
N ARG A 67 -12.79 16.37 10.89
CA ARG A 67 -13.65 16.20 9.71
C ARG A 67 -13.44 14.85 9.04
N ARG A 68 -12.18 14.41 8.89
CA ARG A 68 -11.86 13.09 8.30
C ARG A 68 -12.25 11.94 9.23
N LEU A 69 -12.06 12.08 10.53
CA LEU A 69 -12.53 11.10 11.52
C LEU A 69 -14.06 10.96 11.50
N VAL A 70 -14.80 12.05 11.29
CA VAL A 70 -16.27 12.01 11.10
C VAL A 70 -16.64 11.28 9.80
N ARG A 71 -15.99 11.62 8.68
CA ARG A 71 -16.24 10.95 7.38
C ARG A 71 -16.01 9.44 7.45
N ASN A 72 -15.01 9.02 8.21
CA ASN A 72 -14.66 7.62 8.41
C ASN A 72 -15.43 6.97 9.58
N GLY A 73 -16.42 7.65 10.17
CA GLY A 73 -17.31 7.08 11.20
C GLY A 73 -16.73 6.96 12.61
N TRP A 74 -15.50 7.44 12.85
CA TRP A 74 -14.84 7.39 14.16
C TRP A 74 -15.35 8.45 15.14
N LEU A 75 -15.77 9.61 14.61
CA LEU A 75 -16.39 10.69 15.36
C LEU A 75 -17.82 10.97 14.86
N SER A 76 -18.69 11.44 15.74
CA SER A 76 -19.94 12.12 15.41
C SER A 76 -19.80 13.60 15.68
N GLN A 77 -20.10 14.45 14.69
CA GLN A 77 -20.21 15.88 14.92
C GLN A 77 -21.55 16.21 15.61
N VAL A 78 -21.48 16.94 16.71
CA VAL A 78 -22.64 17.28 17.57
C VAL A 78 -23.10 18.70 17.31
N ALA A 79 -22.17 19.64 17.22
CA ALA A 79 -22.45 21.02 16.89
C ALA A 79 -21.40 21.60 15.92
N VAL A 80 -21.83 22.58 15.14
CA VAL A 80 -20.98 23.40 14.28
C VAL A 80 -20.98 24.82 14.84
N GLY A 81 -19.81 25.42 14.97
CA GLY A 81 -19.70 26.77 15.52
C GLY A 81 -18.37 27.45 15.21
N GLY A 82 -18.38 28.78 15.28
CA GLY A 82 -17.21 29.63 15.06
C GLY A 82 -16.83 29.78 13.58
N MET A 83 -16.10 30.85 13.25
CA MET A 83 -15.75 31.18 11.86
C MET A 83 -14.74 30.18 11.23
N MET A 84 -14.02 29.42 12.06
CA MET A 84 -12.97 28.47 11.64
C MET A 84 -13.22 27.03 12.10
N GLY A 85 -14.41 26.72 12.62
CA GLY A 85 -14.76 25.38 13.08
C GLY A 85 -14.09 24.92 14.39
N THR A 86 -13.39 25.79 15.10
CA THR A 86 -12.80 25.47 16.41
C THR A 86 -13.85 25.28 17.50
N ASP A 87 -15.04 25.83 17.34
CA ASP A 87 -16.16 25.61 18.26
C ASP A 87 -17.01 24.40 17.85
N ASN A 88 -16.59 23.66 16.82
CA ASN A 88 -17.19 22.38 16.51
C ASN A 88 -16.98 21.42 17.67
N SER A 89 -18.01 20.65 17.98
CA SER A 89 -17.99 19.66 19.04
C SER A 89 -18.30 18.26 18.52
N TYR A 90 -17.72 17.26 19.17
CA TYR A 90 -17.74 15.88 18.71
C TYR A 90 -17.95 14.88 19.84
N PHE A 91 -18.45 13.70 19.49
CA PHE A 91 -18.38 12.49 20.31
C PHE A 91 -17.60 11.40 19.58
N CYS A 92 -16.75 10.71 20.31
CA CYS A 92 -16.10 9.49 19.84
C CYS A 92 -17.11 8.35 19.77
N ARG A 93 -17.16 7.68 18.62
CA ARG A 93 -17.95 6.45 18.42
C ARG A 93 -17.13 5.18 18.61
N ALA A 94 -15.81 5.34 18.71
CA ALA A 94 -14.88 4.23 18.72
C ALA A 94 -14.74 3.63 20.12
N ASP A 95 -14.62 2.31 20.17
CA ASP A 95 -14.14 1.60 21.35
C ASP A 95 -12.60 1.70 21.38
N LEU A 96 -12.08 2.60 22.21
CA LEU A 96 -10.64 2.89 22.27
C LEU A 96 -9.83 1.76 22.90
N ASP A 97 -10.47 0.85 23.64
CA ASP A 97 -9.77 -0.32 24.18
C ASP A 97 -9.36 -1.27 23.04
N ARG A 98 -10.05 -1.21 21.90
CA ARG A 98 -9.66 -1.88 20.65
C ARG A 98 -8.61 -1.11 19.83
N ILE A 99 -8.41 0.18 20.10
CA ILE A 99 -7.47 1.06 19.38
C ILE A 99 -6.03 0.97 19.94
N GLN A 100 -5.81 0.22 21.02
CA GLN A 100 -4.48 0.09 21.65
C GLN A 100 -3.47 -0.74 20.83
N THR A 101 -3.90 -1.39 19.74
CA THR A 101 -2.99 -2.16 18.88
C THR A 101 -2.31 -1.26 17.85
N SER A 102 -1.03 -1.54 17.58
CA SER A 102 -0.24 -0.82 16.57
C SER A 102 -0.88 -0.86 15.18
N SER A 103 -1.56 -1.96 14.84
CA SER A 103 -2.29 -2.13 13.58
C SER A 103 -3.46 -1.16 13.42
N VAL A 104 -4.26 -0.95 14.48
CA VAL A 104 -5.40 -0.02 14.41
C VAL A 104 -4.94 1.43 14.34
N ILE A 105 -3.84 1.78 15.03
CA ILE A 105 -3.23 3.11 14.92
C ILE A 105 -2.75 3.38 13.50
N ARG A 106 -2.15 2.39 12.83
CA ARG A 106 -1.72 2.50 11.42
C ARG A 106 -2.91 2.75 10.50
N LEU A 107 -3.95 1.93 10.59
CA LEU A 107 -5.18 2.08 9.79
C LEU A 107 -5.85 3.44 10.02
N LEU A 108 -5.91 3.90 11.28
CA LEU A 108 -6.46 5.21 11.63
C LEU A 108 -5.65 6.35 11.00
N ASN A 109 -4.33 6.26 11.04
CA ASN A 109 -3.45 7.24 10.43
C ASN A 109 -3.59 7.25 8.90
N CYS A 110 -3.73 6.10 8.25
CA CYS A 110 -4.04 6.04 6.82
C CYS A 110 -5.40 6.68 6.51
N ALA A 111 -6.46 6.32 7.26
CA ALA A 111 -7.80 6.88 7.06
C ALA A 111 -7.86 8.41 7.24
N VAL A 112 -7.02 8.96 8.12
CA VAL A 112 -6.94 10.40 8.37
C VAL A 112 -6.00 11.09 7.39
N TYR A 113 -4.77 10.64 7.24
CA TYR A 113 -3.77 11.36 6.46
C TYR A 113 -3.77 10.96 4.97
N GLY A 114 -4.46 9.89 4.61
CA GLY A 114 -4.62 9.38 3.24
C GLY A 114 -3.36 8.74 2.68
N LEU A 115 -3.28 8.72 1.35
CA LEU A 115 -2.17 8.10 0.61
C LEU A 115 -0.74 8.52 1.04
N PRO A 116 -0.47 9.77 1.47
CA PRO A 116 0.84 10.11 2.03
C PRO A 116 1.24 9.26 3.24
N ALA A 117 0.32 8.97 4.17
CA ALA A 117 0.61 8.09 5.30
C ALA A 117 0.73 6.62 4.86
N VAL A 118 -0.03 6.20 3.85
CA VAL A 118 0.12 4.87 3.24
C VAL A 118 1.53 4.71 2.64
N TYR A 119 2.04 5.72 1.95
CA TYR A 119 3.39 5.73 1.40
C TYR A 119 4.45 5.68 2.51
N ASP A 120 4.33 6.54 3.52
CA ASP A 120 5.26 6.57 4.65
C ASP A 120 5.29 5.21 5.38
N LEU A 121 4.14 4.52 5.44
CA LEU A 121 4.03 3.20 6.06
C LEU A 121 4.66 2.09 5.20
N TYR A 122 4.39 2.02 3.90
CA TYR A 122 4.73 0.84 3.09
C TYR A 122 5.89 1.01 2.12
N ASN A 123 6.52 2.18 2.02
CA ASN A 123 7.65 2.36 1.08
C ASN A 123 8.78 1.34 1.26
N SER A 124 9.05 0.88 2.50
CA SER A 124 10.05 -0.14 2.79
C SER A 124 9.56 -1.58 2.56
N ALA A 125 8.25 -1.77 2.46
CA ALA A 125 7.61 -3.07 2.19
C ALA A 125 7.54 -3.39 0.70
N VAL A 126 7.85 -2.41 -0.17
CA VAL A 126 7.87 -2.55 -1.62
C VAL A 126 9.33 -2.62 -2.07
N ILE A 127 9.72 -3.77 -2.58
CA ILE A 127 11.12 -4.15 -2.79
C ILE A 127 11.36 -4.33 -4.30
N PRO A 128 12.45 -3.79 -4.86
CA PRO A 128 12.79 -4.03 -6.24
C PRO A 128 13.37 -5.45 -6.39
N LEU A 129 13.08 -6.06 -7.54
CA LEU A 129 13.73 -7.28 -7.98
C LEU A 129 14.28 -7.08 -9.39
N ILE A 130 15.34 -7.80 -9.71
CA ILE A 130 15.91 -7.84 -11.05
C ILE A 130 15.86 -9.27 -11.55
N ASN A 131 15.41 -9.44 -12.78
CA ASN A 131 15.54 -10.69 -13.51
C ASN A 131 16.46 -10.49 -14.72
N TRP A 132 17.10 -11.57 -15.15
CA TRP A 132 17.88 -11.60 -16.37
C TRP A 132 17.31 -12.66 -17.31
N ASN A 133 17.12 -12.28 -18.57
CA ASN A 133 16.70 -13.20 -19.62
C ASN A 133 17.90 -13.98 -20.21
N SER A 134 17.63 -14.84 -21.21
CA SER A 134 18.67 -15.65 -21.87
C SER A 134 19.70 -14.90 -22.71
N LYS A 135 19.50 -13.60 -22.90
CA LYS A 135 20.45 -12.69 -23.54
C LYS A 135 21.23 -11.87 -22.52
N SER A 136 21.06 -12.15 -21.22
CA SER A 136 21.60 -11.37 -20.10
C SER A 136 21.07 -9.93 -20.05
N ASP A 137 19.93 -9.63 -20.67
CA ASP A 137 19.27 -8.34 -20.49
C ASP A 137 18.57 -8.33 -19.13
N ALA A 138 18.89 -7.32 -18.31
CA ALA A 138 18.28 -7.12 -17.01
C ALA A 138 16.92 -6.41 -17.14
N GLN A 139 15.88 -6.94 -16.49
CA GLN A 139 14.60 -6.27 -16.32
C GLN A 139 14.32 -6.06 -14.84
N ILE A 140 13.74 -4.91 -14.51
CA ILE A 140 13.32 -4.58 -13.15
C ILE A 140 11.84 -4.89 -12.96
N GLY A 141 11.53 -5.55 -11.86
CA GLY A 141 10.18 -5.74 -11.35
C GLY A 141 10.06 -5.20 -9.93
N THR A 142 8.87 -5.37 -9.37
CA THR A 142 8.58 -5.02 -7.99
C THR A 142 7.97 -6.23 -7.29
N CYS A 143 8.32 -6.44 -6.03
CA CYS A 143 7.59 -7.32 -5.12
C CYS A 143 7.22 -6.57 -3.84
N PHE A 144 6.34 -7.15 -3.04
CA PHE A 144 5.98 -6.56 -1.75
C PHE A 144 5.72 -7.58 -0.65
N VAL A 145 5.99 -7.17 0.58
CA VAL A 145 5.90 -8.01 1.79
C VAL A 145 4.45 -8.12 2.26
N VAL A 146 3.97 -9.36 2.39
CA VAL A 146 2.63 -9.70 2.90
C VAL A 146 2.69 -10.48 4.22
N ALA A 147 3.82 -11.09 4.52
CA ALA A 147 4.10 -11.73 5.80
C ALA A 147 5.60 -11.67 6.11
N SER A 148 5.99 -12.01 7.34
CA SER A 148 7.40 -11.97 7.77
C SER A 148 8.31 -12.90 6.96
N ASP A 149 7.73 -13.88 6.27
CA ASP A 149 8.35 -14.93 5.48
C ASP A 149 7.80 -14.97 4.03
N ALA A 150 7.03 -13.99 3.57
CA ALA A 150 6.40 -14.06 2.25
C ALA A 150 6.30 -12.72 1.52
N ILE A 151 6.56 -12.77 0.22
CA ILE A 151 6.39 -11.67 -0.73
C ILE A 151 5.49 -12.08 -1.89
N VAL A 152 4.79 -11.10 -2.45
CA VAL A 152 3.98 -11.21 -3.67
C VAL A 152 4.67 -10.48 -4.81
N THR A 153 4.58 -11.03 -6.01
CA THR A 153 5.09 -10.42 -7.25
C THR A 153 4.28 -10.91 -8.45
N ALA A 154 4.50 -10.30 -9.61
CA ALA A 154 4.05 -10.84 -10.87
C ALA A 154 4.86 -12.10 -11.26
N LEU A 155 4.24 -13.09 -11.87
CA LEU A 155 4.91 -14.33 -12.28
C LEU A 155 6.01 -14.05 -13.31
N HIS A 156 5.72 -13.22 -14.32
CA HIS A 156 6.71 -12.85 -15.35
C HIS A 156 7.93 -12.11 -14.81
N CYS A 157 7.84 -11.55 -13.59
CA CYS A 157 8.98 -10.92 -12.94
C CYS A 157 9.98 -11.96 -12.43
N VAL A 158 9.57 -13.21 -12.20
CA VAL A 158 10.41 -14.26 -11.62
C VAL A 158 10.55 -15.50 -12.53
N HIS A 159 9.64 -15.70 -13.48
CA HIS A 159 9.62 -16.86 -14.35
C HIS A 159 9.07 -16.55 -15.75
N PRO A 160 9.70 -17.04 -16.84
CA PRO A 160 11.00 -17.69 -16.89
C PRO A 160 12.15 -16.68 -16.74
N SER A 161 13.21 -17.04 -16.01
CA SER A 161 14.41 -16.21 -15.84
C SER A 161 15.67 -17.10 -15.83
N GLU A 162 16.83 -16.54 -16.20
CA GLU A 162 18.13 -17.22 -16.01
C GLU A 162 18.78 -16.85 -14.68
N ALA A 163 18.51 -15.63 -14.20
CA ALA A 163 18.96 -15.19 -12.90
C ALA A 163 17.93 -14.27 -12.24
N LEU A 164 17.95 -14.25 -10.91
CA LEU A 164 17.11 -13.38 -10.08
C LEU A 164 17.90 -12.79 -8.93
N ALA A 165 17.58 -11.54 -8.60
CA ALA A 165 18.03 -10.86 -7.39
C ALA A 165 16.87 -10.07 -6.78
N ILE A 166 16.73 -10.12 -5.46
CA ILE A 166 15.75 -9.32 -4.71
C ILE A 166 16.53 -8.51 -3.69
N ARG A 167 16.28 -7.20 -3.63
CA ARG A 167 17.02 -6.34 -2.70
C ARG A 167 16.80 -6.78 -1.26
N GLY A 168 17.89 -6.96 -0.52
CA GLY A 168 17.86 -7.40 0.87
C GLY A 168 17.72 -8.91 1.07
N VAL A 169 17.71 -9.71 0.00
CA VAL A 169 17.68 -11.17 0.06
C VAL A 169 18.95 -11.72 -0.58
N SER A 170 19.81 -12.38 0.20
CA SER A 170 21.04 -12.98 -0.32
C SER A 170 20.73 -14.24 -1.15
N PRO A 171 21.64 -14.63 -2.07
CA PRO A 171 21.51 -15.89 -2.83
C PRO A 171 21.31 -17.12 -1.94
N GLU A 172 21.96 -17.17 -0.77
CA GLU A 172 21.82 -18.28 0.16
C GLU A 172 20.40 -18.38 0.72
N ILE A 173 19.81 -17.24 1.12
CA ILE A 173 18.43 -17.20 1.63
C ILE A 173 17.45 -17.55 0.51
N PHE A 174 17.64 -16.96 -0.68
CA PHE A 174 16.77 -17.20 -1.83
C PHE A 174 16.79 -18.67 -2.26
N SER A 175 17.96 -19.34 -2.20
CA SER A 175 18.07 -20.76 -2.59
C SER A 175 17.18 -21.72 -1.77
N LYS A 176 16.71 -21.27 -0.60
CA LYS A 176 15.83 -22.04 0.29
C LYS A 176 14.35 -21.66 0.14
N ALA A 177 14.03 -20.66 -0.68
CA ALA A 177 12.67 -20.19 -0.88
C ALA A 177 11.86 -21.09 -1.82
N SER A 178 10.55 -21.10 -1.63
CA SER A 178 9.58 -21.80 -2.46
C SER A 178 8.78 -20.80 -3.30
N LEU A 179 8.67 -21.07 -4.61
CA LEU A 179 7.79 -20.33 -5.50
C LEU A 179 6.42 -21.00 -5.52
N TYR A 180 5.36 -20.22 -5.34
CA TYR A 180 3.98 -20.67 -5.53
C TYR A 180 3.36 -19.80 -6.62
N VAL A 181 2.63 -20.44 -7.52
CA VAL A 181 1.99 -19.78 -8.66
C VAL A 181 0.50 -20.03 -8.57
N HIS A 182 -0.29 -19.02 -8.91
CA HIS A 182 -1.75 -19.17 -8.95
C HIS A 182 -2.16 -20.18 -10.02
N GLU A 183 -3.18 -21.01 -9.74
CA GLU A 183 -3.65 -22.06 -10.68
C GLU A 183 -4.12 -21.49 -12.04
N ASN A 184 -4.68 -20.29 -12.01
CA ASN A 184 -4.97 -19.48 -13.18
C ASN A 184 -3.73 -18.70 -13.62
N GLU A 185 -2.95 -19.25 -14.55
CA GLU A 185 -1.72 -18.65 -15.09
C GLU A 185 -1.95 -17.26 -15.71
N GLN A 186 -3.17 -16.97 -16.19
CA GLN A 186 -3.52 -15.67 -16.77
C GLN A 186 -3.53 -14.53 -15.74
N LEU A 187 -3.53 -14.85 -14.44
CA LEU A 187 -3.41 -13.85 -13.39
C LEU A 187 -1.98 -13.37 -13.18
N ASP A 188 -0.98 -14.06 -13.75
CA ASP A 188 0.42 -13.64 -13.66
C ASP A 188 0.82 -13.35 -12.20
N LEU A 189 0.40 -14.21 -11.28
CA LEU A 189 0.59 -14.05 -9.83
C LEU A 189 1.54 -15.10 -9.29
N ALA A 190 2.54 -14.64 -8.53
CA ALA A 190 3.45 -15.49 -7.78
C ALA A 190 3.63 -15.03 -6.32
N VAL A 191 3.78 -16.02 -5.43
CA VAL A 191 4.17 -15.83 -4.04
C VAL A 191 5.51 -16.52 -3.84
N ILE A 192 6.50 -15.80 -3.31
CA ILE A 192 7.76 -16.39 -2.84
C ILE A 192 7.68 -16.50 -1.32
N LYS A 193 7.75 -17.74 -0.82
CA LYS A 193 7.73 -18.04 0.61
C LYS A 193 9.11 -18.51 1.05
N PHE A 194 9.61 -17.91 2.12
CA PHE A 194 10.85 -18.26 2.76
C PHE A 194 10.58 -19.22 3.93
N PRO A 195 11.53 -20.11 4.27
CA PRO A 195 11.37 -21.03 5.39
C PRO A 195 11.46 -20.33 6.76
N GLU A 196 12.11 -19.17 6.80
CA GLU A 196 12.34 -18.39 8.03
C GLU A 196 11.80 -16.95 7.85
N PRO A 197 11.43 -16.26 8.94
CA PRO A 197 10.92 -14.89 8.88
C PRO A 197 12.05 -13.88 8.62
N ILE A 198 12.38 -13.65 7.35
CA ILE A 198 13.48 -12.76 6.94
C ILE A 198 13.10 -11.27 6.86
N PHE A 199 11.81 -10.94 6.86
CA PHE A 199 11.34 -9.56 6.70
C PHE A 199 11.17 -8.79 8.02
N GLY A 200 11.44 -9.43 9.17
CA GLY A 200 11.65 -8.76 10.46
C GLY A 200 10.66 -7.64 10.81
N GLU A 201 11.16 -6.41 10.90
CA GLU A 201 10.40 -5.19 11.24
C GLU A 201 9.70 -4.52 10.05
N ILE A 202 9.88 -5.04 8.82
CA ILE A 202 9.25 -4.47 7.61
C ILE A 202 7.73 -4.61 7.76
N PRO A 203 6.96 -3.53 7.55
CA PRO A 203 5.51 -3.59 7.66
C PRO A 203 4.93 -4.50 6.58
N HIS A 204 4.02 -5.39 6.99
CA HIS A 204 3.32 -6.26 6.05
C HIS A 204 2.09 -5.56 5.49
N ILE A 205 1.91 -5.61 4.17
CA ILE A 205 0.71 -5.09 3.52
C ILE A 205 -0.48 -6.00 3.85
N SER A 206 -1.54 -5.39 4.36
CA SER A 206 -2.76 -6.10 4.75
C SER A 206 -3.58 -6.50 3.52
N LEU A 207 -4.06 -7.74 3.51
CA LEU A 207 -4.92 -8.29 2.47
C LEU A 207 -6.34 -8.40 3.03
N PRO A 208 -7.25 -7.46 2.72
CA PRO A 208 -8.62 -7.52 3.20
C PRO A 208 -9.40 -8.65 2.51
N ASP A 209 -10.40 -9.19 3.21
CA ASP A 209 -11.34 -10.16 2.64
C ASP A 209 -12.32 -9.49 1.66
N GLU A 210 -12.67 -8.23 1.94
CA GLU A 210 -13.58 -7.43 1.11
C GLU A 210 -12.84 -6.82 -0.08
N PRO A 211 -13.38 -6.92 -1.31
CA PRO A 211 -12.76 -6.34 -2.49
C PRO A 211 -12.87 -4.81 -2.51
N ALA A 212 -11.92 -4.17 -3.18
CA ALA A 212 -11.99 -2.75 -3.49
C ALA A 212 -13.11 -2.45 -4.50
N ASN A 213 -13.65 -1.23 -4.46
CA ASN A 213 -14.77 -0.81 -5.28
C ASN A 213 -14.35 0.14 -6.41
N VAL A 214 -15.17 0.20 -7.46
CA VAL A 214 -15.05 1.23 -8.49
C VAL A 214 -15.17 2.62 -7.85
N LEU A 215 -14.33 3.56 -8.30
CA LEU A 215 -14.10 4.92 -7.79
C LEU A 215 -13.26 5.04 -6.52
N ASP A 216 -12.84 3.93 -5.90
CA ASP A 216 -11.92 3.98 -4.76
C ASP A 216 -10.60 4.64 -5.17
N GLU A 217 -10.09 5.50 -4.29
CA GLU A 217 -8.80 6.17 -4.48
C GLU A 217 -7.68 5.17 -4.18
N VAL A 218 -6.77 5.02 -5.15
CA VAL A 218 -5.68 4.04 -5.09
C VAL A 218 -4.34 4.64 -5.44
N MET A 219 -3.29 3.95 -4.99
CA MET A 219 -1.90 4.26 -5.26
C MET A 219 -1.15 2.98 -5.62
N ALA A 220 -0.55 2.97 -6.81
CA ALA A 220 0.39 1.93 -7.20
C ALA A 220 1.81 2.34 -6.79
N LEU A 221 2.56 1.39 -6.24
CA LEU A 221 3.96 1.55 -5.86
C LEU A 221 4.81 0.58 -6.70
N GLY A 222 5.92 1.08 -7.25
CA GLY A 222 6.84 0.22 -8.01
C GLY A 222 8.12 0.90 -8.42
N TYR A 223 9.01 0.14 -9.06
CA TYR A 223 10.35 0.57 -9.46
C TYR A 223 10.47 0.64 -10.98
N PRO A 224 9.85 1.63 -11.66
CA PRO A 224 9.96 1.76 -13.09
C PRO A 224 11.40 2.03 -13.52
N ASN A 225 11.79 1.48 -14.67
CA ASN A 225 13.00 1.91 -15.33
C ASN A 225 12.75 3.33 -15.88
N ILE A 226 13.51 4.33 -15.42
CA ILE A 226 13.37 5.71 -15.88
C ILE A 226 14.61 6.10 -16.70
N PRO A 227 14.54 6.05 -18.05
CA PRO A 227 15.62 6.50 -18.91
C PRO A 227 15.99 7.97 -18.63
N GLY A 228 17.28 8.27 -18.56
CA GLY A 228 17.80 9.65 -18.41
C GLY A 228 17.89 10.18 -16.97
N PHE A 229 17.39 9.45 -15.97
CA PHE A 229 17.60 9.79 -14.57
C PHE A 229 18.75 8.92 -14.02
N VAL A 230 19.92 9.53 -13.90
CA VAL A 230 21.12 8.92 -13.30
C VAL A 230 20.86 8.71 -11.79
N PRO A 231 21.06 7.50 -11.23
CA PRO A 231 21.32 7.37 -9.81
C PRO A 231 22.70 8.00 -9.64
N ALA A 232 22.79 9.11 -8.91
CA ALA A 232 24.02 9.90 -8.83
C ALA A 232 25.25 9.00 -8.58
N LEU A 233 26.01 8.75 -9.65
CA LEU A 233 27.39 8.29 -9.76
C LEU A 233 27.91 7.31 -8.69
N ALA A 234 27.93 6.02 -9.02
CA ALA A 234 29.05 5.09 -8.78
C ALA A 234 28.81 3.86 -9.70
N ALA A 235 29.29 3.83 -10.95
CA ALA A 235 30.67 3.56 -11.38
C ALA A 235 31.18 2.13 -11.12
N GLU A 236 30.43 1.13 -11.60
CA GLU A 236 30.87 -0.01 -12.44
C GLU A 236 29.60 -0.83 -12.76
N ALA A 237 29.66 -1.74 -13.74
CA ALA A 237 28.52 -2.29 -14.50
C ALA A 237 27.22 -2.62 -13.70
N ALA A 238 26.06 -2.40 -14.33
CA ALA A 238 24.73 -2.96 -14.00
C ALA A 238 23.86 -2.37 -12.87
N HIS A 239 24.13 -1.19 -12.33
CA HIS A 239 23.24 -0.59 -11.32
C HIS A 239 21.92 -0.04 -11.92
N VAL A 240 20.83 -0.81 -11.76
CA VAL A 240 19.47 -0.42 -12.18
C VAL A 240 18.95 0.72 -11.31
N SER A 241 18.71 1.88 -11.94
CA SER A 241 18.25 3.13 -11.32
C SER A 241 16.75 3.17 -10.95
N GLY A 242 16.23 2.09 -10.37
CA GLY A 242 14.85 2.08 -9.87
C GLY A 242 14.74 2.91 -8.60
N ARG A 243 14.25 4.15 -8.68
CA ARG A 243 13.67 4.82 -7.51
C ARG A 243 12.22 4.38 -7.35
N LEU A 244 11.81 4.07 -6.12
CA LEU A 244 10.41 3.80 -5.82
C LEU A 244 9.56 4.97 -6.33
N THR A 245 8.67 4.67 -7.25
CA THR A 245 7.79 5.63 -7.91
C THR A 245 6.37 5.37 -7.47
N VAL A 246 5.62 6.46 -7.33
CA VAL A 246 4.24 6.47 -6.89
C VAL A 246 3.35 6.88 -8.05
N ALA A 247 2.32 6.09 -8.36
CA ALA A 247 1.29 6.45 -9.31
C ALA A 247 -0.07 6.48 -8.60
N LYS A 248 -0.68 7.66 -8.50
CA LYS A 248 -2.01 7.87 -7.89
C LYS A 248 -3.10 7.79 -8.94
N GLY A 249 -4.23 7.19 -8.60
CA GLY A 249 -5.41 7.10 -9.48
C GLY A 249 -6.65 6.62 -8.74
N LYS A 250 -7.57 6.04 -9.50
CA LYS A 250 -8.79 5.40 -9.02
C LYS A 250 -9.01 4.09 -9.75
N ILE A 251 -9.78 3.18 -9.16
CA ILE A 251 -10.38 2.06 -9.89
C ILE A 251 -11.47 2.65 -10.80
N ALA A 252 -11.28 2.55 -12.11
CA ALA A 252 -12.20 3.05 -13.12
C ALA A 252 -13.32 2.06 -13.41
N SER A 253 -13.01 0.77 -13.41
CA SER A 253 -13.96 -0.33 -13.60
C SER A 253 -13.34 -1.66 -13.17
N SER A 254 -14.19 -2.68 -13.03
CA SER A 254 -13.82 -4.06 -12.70
C SER A 254 -14.37 -5.06 -13.75
N PRO A 255 -13.96 -4.98 -15.03
CA PRO A 255 -14.48 -5.88 -16.05
C PRO A 255 -14.01 -7.32 -15.82
N THR A 256 -14.87 -8.28 -16.14
CA THR A 256 -14.45 -9.68 -16.33
C THR A 256 -13.58 -9.75 -17.58
N GLU A 257 -12.31 -10.10 -17.40
CA GLU A 257 -11.38 -10.31 -18.50
C GLU A 257 -11.61 -11.71 -19.10
N ILE A 258 -11.60 -11.81 -20.43
CA ILE A 258 -12.06 -12.99 -21.17
C ILE A 258 -11.11 -14.18 -20.97
N PHE A 259 -9.80 -13.94 -20.99
CA PHE A 259 -8.78 -14.98 -20.90
C PHE A 259 -8.60 -15.44 -19.46
N ALA A 260 -8.50 -14.50 -18.53
CA ALA A 260 -8.41 -14.77 -17.10
C ALA A 260 -9.73 -15.26 -16.50
N LYS A 261 -10.87 -15.09 -17.19
CA LYS A 261 -12.22 -15.49 -16.75
C LYS A 261 -12.56 -15.00 -15.34
N THR A 262 -12.01 -13.84 -14.98
CA THR A 262 -12.12 -13.24 -13.65
C THR A 262 -12.11 -11.73 -13.77
N GLU A 263 -12.56 -11.05 -12.73
CA GLU A 263 -12.58 -9.60 -12.69
C GLU A 263 -11.16 -9.06 -12.52
N LEU A 264 -10.77 -8.13 -13.39
CA LEU A 264 -9.56 -7.33 -13.26
C LEU A 264 -9.94 -5.87 -13.02
N PHE A 265 -9.09 -5.11 -12.34
CA PHE A 265 -9.27 -3.67 -12.20
C PHE A 265 -8.62 -2.91 -13.35
N LEU A 266 -9.39 -2.04 -13.98
CA LEU A 266 -8.85 -0.95 -14.79
C LEU A 266 -8.63 0.25 -13.88
N ILE A 267 -7.40 0.77 -13.83
CA ILE A 267 -7.02 1.86 -12.94
C ILE A 267 -6.55 3.08 -13.74
N THR A 268 -6.85 4.28 -13.26
CA THR A 268 -6.37 5.52 -13.87
C THR A 268 -4.94 5.90 -13.44
N ALA A 269 -4.36 5.15 -12.49
CA ALA A 269 -2.98 5.33 -12.10
C ALA A 269 -2.05 4.91 -13.25
N ARG A 270 -1.18 5.83 -13.68
CA ARG A 270 -0.26 5.59 -14.79
C ARG A 270 0.89 4.69 -14.38
N VAL A 271 0.71 3.39 -14.57
CA VAL A 271 1.73 2.36 -14.38
C VAL A 271 2.49 2.12 -15.69
N ARG A 272 3.71 1.59 -15.58
CA ARG A 272 4.61 1.29 -16.71
C ARG A 272 5.55 0.16 -16.30
N GLY A 273 6.37 -0.33 -17.24
CA GLY A 273 7.37 -1.36 -16.97
C GLY A 273 8.18 -1.06 -15.69
N GLY A 274 8.27 -2.06 -14.80
CA GLY A 274 8.84 -1.97 -13.46
C GLY A 274 7.83 -1.74 -12.32
N PHE A 275 6.57 -1.41 -12.61
CA PHE A 275 5.47 -1.52 -11.62
C PHE A 275 4.94 -2.95 -11.47
N SER A 276 5.19 -3.83 -12.43
CA SER A 276 4.76 -5.24 -12.38
C SER A 276 5.17 -5.91 -11.07
N GLY A 277 4.20 -6.57 -10.44
CA GLY A 277 4.32 -7.21 -9.13
C GLY A 277 4.23 -6.25 -7.94
N GLY A 278 4.15 -4.94 -8.17
CA GLY A 278 3.96 -3.94 -7.13
C GLY A 278 2.52 -3.87 -6.61
N PRO A 279 2.31 -3.42 -5.36
CA PRO A 279 0.99 -3.38 -4.76
C PRO A 279 0.16 -2.21 -5.30
N LEU A 280 -1.15 -2.43 -5.39
CA LEU A 280 -2.16 -1.39 -5.53
C LEU A 280 -2.81 -1.18 -4.16
N LEU A 281 -2.55 -0.03 -3.52
CA LEU A 281 -3.00 0.28 -2.17
C LEU A 281 -4.13 1.29 -2.18
N ASP A 282 -5.13 1.10 -1.34
CA ASP A 282 -6.21 2.06 -1.13
C ASP A 282 -5.82 3.19 -0.15
N SER A 283 -6.76 4.11 0.10
CA SER A 283 -6.57 5.20 1.05
C SER A 283 -6.46 4.78 2.53
N TYR A 284 -6.84 3.54 2.86
CA TYR A 284 -6.73 2.96 4.20
C TYR A 284 -5.42 2.19 4.41
N GLY A 285 -4.62 2.04 3.35
CA GLY A 285 -3.38 1.28 3.38
C GLY A 285 -3.61 -0.23 3.35
N GLN A 286 -4.71 -0.66 2.75
CA GLN A 286 -5.00 -2.06 2.46
C GLN A 286 -4.71 -2.34 0.98
N ALA A 287 -4.34 -3.57 0.65
CA ALA A 287 -4.20 -3.97 -0.74
C ALA A 287 -5.57 -4.02 -1.41
N ALA A 288 -5.76 -3.20 -2.44
CA ALA A 288 -6.83 -3.40 -3.42
C ALA A 288 -6.45 -4.53 -4.39
N GLY A 289 -5.16 -4.70 -4.66
CA GLY A 289 -4.64 -5.71 -5.58
C GLY A 289 -3.15 -5.57 -5.84
N PHE A 290 -2.68 -6.12 -6.96
CA PHE A 290 -1.32 -5.91 -7.45
C PHE A 290 -1.31 -5.59 -8.94
N ILE A 291 -0.27 -4.88 -9.38
CA ILE A 291 -0.08 -4.55 -10.79
C ILE A 291 0.47 -5.78 -11.50
N SER A 292 -0.37 -6.45 -12.27
CA SER A 292 0.11 -7.39 -13.30
C SER A 292 0.31 -6.63 -14.60
N ARG A 293 1.31 -7.04 -15.39
CA ARG A 293 1.46 -6.54 -16.76
C ARG A 293 1.46 -7.70 -17.73
N GLU A 294 0.27 -8.26 -17.95
CA GLU A 294 -0.32 -8.66 -19.24
C GLU A 294 -1.56 -9.54 -18.96
N PRO A 295 -2.80 -9.10 -19.26
CA PRO A 295 -3.78 -10.01 -19.82
C PRO A 295 -3.30 -10.37 -21.23
N THR A 296 -3.09 -11.65 -21.48
CA THR A 296 -2.38 -12.24 -22.62
C THR A 296 -2.61 -11.56 -23.97
N SER A 297 -1.49 -11.28 -24.63
CA SER A 297 -1.38 -11.19 -26.08
C SER A 297 -1.36 -12.59 -26.67
N ASP A 298 -2.52 -13.11 -27.07
CA ASP A 298 -2.61 -14.19 -28.07
C ASP A 298 -3.82 -13.99 -28.98
N ALA A 299 -4.04 -12.73 -29.41
CA ALA A 299 -4.79 -12.45 -30.61
C ALA A 299 -3.87 -11.74 -31.61
N SER A 300 -3.43 -12.51 -32.59
CA SER A 300 -2.92 -12.01 -33.87
C SER A 300 -3.98 -11.16 -34.56
N SER A 301 -4.18 -9.91 -34.16
CA SER A 301 -4.89 -8.92 -34.97
C SER A 301 -4.76 -7.53 -34.37
N ASP A 302 -4.73 -6.53 -35.24
CA ASP A 302 -4.78 -5.08 -35.00
C ASP A 302 -6.04 -4.59 -34.22
N THR A 303 -6.62 -5.40 -33.34
CA THR A 303 -7.96 -5.18 -32.74
C THR A 303 -7.95 -5.05 -31.22
N ILE A 304 -6.85 -5.36 -30.53
CA ILE A 304 -6.76 -5.10 -29.08
C ILE A 304 -6.07 -3.75 -28.87
N VAL A 305 -6.87 -2.77 -28.47
CA VAL A 305 -6.35 -1.49 -27.99
C VAL A 305 -5.47 -1.79 -26.78
N LYS A 306 -4.17 -1.50 -26.88
CA LYS A 306 -3.27 -1.58 -25.73
C LYS A 306 -3.85 -0.66 -24.65
N TYR A 307 -4.23 -1.21 -23.49
CA TYR A 307 -4.76 -0.39 -22.38
C TYR A 307 -3.80 0.75 -21.99
N ASP A 308 -2.48 0.53 -22.20
CA ASP A 308 -1.43 1.53 -22.09
C ASP A 308 -1.65 2.76 -23.00
N GLU A 309 -2.17 2.59 -24.22
CA GLU A 309 -2.47 3.68 -25.17
C GLU A 309 -3.71 4.48 -24.75
N LEU A 310 -4.65 3.86 -24.02
CA LEU A 310 -5.81 4.52 -23.42
C LEU A 310 -5.48 5.19 -22.07
N GLY A 311 -4.27 5.00 -21.55
CA GLY A 311 -3.82 5.56 -20.29
C GLY A 311 -4.36 4.85 -19.04
N TYR A 312 -4.84 3.62 -19.16
CA TYR A 312 -5.26 2.77 -18.05
C TYR A 312 -4.19 1.74 -17.69
N GLY A 313 -3.98 1.54 -16.39
CA GLY A 313 -3.28 0.36 -15.88
C GLY A 313 -4.24 -0.79 -15.64
N VAL A 314 -3.70 -2.01 -15.58
CA VAL A 314 -4.42 -3.21 -15.16
C VAL A 314 -3.88 -3.67 -13.82
N ALA A 315 -4.78 -4.08 -12.92
CA ALA A 315 -4.42 -4.70 -11.66
C ALA A 315 -5.30 -5.93 -11.39
N VAL A 316 -4.71 -6.94 -10.77
CA VAL A 316 -5.43 -8.13 -10.32
C VAL A 316 -5.94 -7.87 -8.90
N PRO A 317 -7.23 -8.15 -8.61
CA PRO A 317 -7.79 -7.93 -7.28
C PRO A 317 -7.09 -8.72 -6.17
N VAL A 318 -7.13 -8.18 -4.96
CA VAL A 318 -6.52 -8.79 -3.78
C VAL A 318 -7.04 -10.20 -3.48
N SER A 319 -8.29 -10.51 -3.85
CA SER A 319 -8.89 -11.83 -3.67
C SER A 319 -8.07 -12.96 -4.28
N ALA A 320 -7.40 -12.72 -5.42
CA ALA A 320 -6.50 -13.71 -6.03
C ALA A 320 -5.26 -13.97 -5.16
N ILE A 321 -4.71 -12.92 -4.55
CA ILE A 321 -3.58 -13.03 -3.62
C ILE A 321 -4.01 -13.79 -2.37
N SER A 322 -5.15 -13.40 -1.77
CA SER A 322 -5.70 -14.03 -0.57
C SER A 322 -5.98 -15.51 -0.81
N PHE A 323 -6.57 -15.87 -1.96
CA PHE A 323 -6.83 -17.25 -2.35
C PHE A 323 -5.54 -18.08 -2.44
N LEU A 324 -4.49 -17.56 -3.09
CA LEU A 324 -3.22 -18.27 -3.21
C LEU A 324 -2.55 -18.45 -1.84
N ILE A 325 -2.53 -17.41 -1.00
CA ILE A 325 -1.94 -17.49 0.34
C ILE A 325 -2.70 -18.48 1.23
N GLN A 326 -4.03 -18.48 1.16
CA GLN A 326 -4.86 -19.45 1.86
C GLN A 326 -4.55 -20.88 1.37
N SER A 327 -4.49 -21.09 0.06
CA SER A 327 -4.15 -22.39 -0.54
C SER A 327 -2.77 -22.90 -0.11
N ILE A 328 -1.78 -22.00 0.04
CA ILE A 328 -0.46 -22.34 0.59
C ILE A 328 -0.57 -22.76 2.05
N SER A 329 -1.31 -22.00 2.86
CA SER A 329 -1.51 -22.30 4.29
C SER A 329 -2.24 -23.62 4.53
N GLU A 330 -3.15 -23.99 3.64
CA GLU A 330 -3.93 -25.23 3.70
C GLU A 330 -3.19 -26.44 3.08
N GLY A 331 -2.03 -26.21 2.45
CA GLY A 331 -1.26 -27.24 1.76
C GLY A 331 -1.86 -27.71 0.43
N ALA A 332 -2.84 -26.96 -0.11
CA ALA A 332 -3.46 -27.23 -1.41
C ALA A 332 -2.58 -26.75 -2.58
N ALA A 333 -1.81 -25.67 -2.39
CA ALA A 333 -0.87 -25.17 -3.38
C ALA A 333 0.47 -25.91 -3.30
N THR A 334 0.95 -26.41 -4.44
CA THR A 334 2.27 -27.05 -4.55
C THR A 334 3.33 -26.03 -4.98
N PRO A 335 4.54 -26.09 -4.40
CA PRO A 335 5.62 -25.21 -4.82
C PRO A 335 6.10 -25.61 -6.23
N VAL A 336 6.33 -24.61 -7.06
CA VAL A 336 6.98 -24.73 -8.36
C VAL A 336 8.48 -24.57 -8.17
N ALA A 337 9.27 -25.39 -8.85
CA ALA A 337 10.73 -25.28 -8.77
C ALA A 337 11.22 -24.02 -9.47
N PHE A 338 12.18 -23.30 -8.84
CA PHE A 338 13.04 -22.34 -9.53
C PHE A 338 14.03 -23.10 -10.43
N ALA A 339 13.54 -23.78 -11.46
CA ALA A 339 14.37 -24.65 -12.30
C ALA A 339 15.41 -23.81 -13.06
N ASN A 340 16.69 -24.13 -12.86
CA ASN A 340 17.85 -23.53 -13.56
C ASN A 340 18.02 -22.01 -13.40
N ILE A 341 17.43 -21.41 -12.36
CA ILE A 341 17.61 -19.99 -12.05
C ILE A 341 18.84 -19.79 -11.16
N LYS A 342 19.73 -18.88 -11.53
CA LYS A 342 20.86 -18.43 -10.70
C LYS A 342 20.44 -17.29 -9.78
N PHE A 343 20.63 -17.42 -8.48
CA PHE A 343 20.44 -16.30 -7.56
C PHE A 343 21.69 -15.43 -7.50
N ARG A 344 21.52 -14.11 -7.57
CA ARG A 344 22.59 -13.11 -7.49
C ARG A 344 22.33 -12.15 -6.33
N ASP A 345 23.39 -11.54 -5.84
CA ASP A 345 23.24 -10.39 -4.96
C ASP A 345 22.68 -9.20 -5.76
N PHE A 346 21.83 -8.40 -5.12
CA PHE A 346 21.14 -7.30 -5.82
C PHE A 346 22.08 -6.15 -6.22
N GLU A 347 23.20 -6.00 -5.51
CA GLU A 347 24.20 -4.94 -5.73
C GLU A 347 25.34 -5.37 -6.68
N GLU A 348 25.30 -6.61 -7.22
CA GLU A 348 26.26 -7.14 -8.20
C GLU A 348 25.82 -6.91 -9.67
#